data_AF-A0A7Y5W795-F1
#
_entry.id   AF-A0A7Y5W795-F1
#
_cell.length_a   1.000
_cell.length_b   1.000
_cell.length_c   1.000
_cell.angle_alpha   90.00
_cell.angle_beta   90.00
_cell.angle_gamma   90.00
#
_symmetry.space_group_name_H-M   'P 1'
#
loop_
_entity.id
_entity.type
_entity.pdbx_description
1 polymer ?
#
loop_
_entity_poly.entity_id
_entity_poly.type
_entity_poly.pdbx_seq_one_letter_code
_entity_poly.pdbx_strand_id
1 'polypeptide(L)'
;MDATQRNYPTDLDDDQWFTIAPLIPPGKPLGCGRTTSMRAVVNAILYRQRSGCPWRMLPRDFPHWRTVYGYCRQWEHDGTWRQLAALLGRPAELRANRARVSSAVDAPLKPAAAEPCNMTLKAIG
;
A
#
# COMPACT_ATOMS: atom_id res chain seq x y z
N MET A 1 24.04 5.91 3.47
CA MET A 1 23.87 4.48 3.18
C MET A 1 22.82 3.98 4.16
N ASP A 2 21.62 3.72 3.65
CA ASP A 2 20.39 3.54 4.43
C ASP A 2 20.35 2.13 5.02
N ALA A 3 20.66 2.01 6.31
CA ALA A 3 20.67 0.76 7.02
C ALA A 3 19.27 0.46 7.56
N THR A 4 18.47 -0.39 6.90
CA THR A 4 17.37 -1.20 7.51
C THR A 4 16.56 -2.07 6.54
N GLN A 5 17.04 -2.43 5.34
CA GLN A 5 16.28 -3.39 4.51
C GLN A 5 16.48 -4.83 5.01
N ARG A 6 15.74 -5.20 6.06
CA ARG A 6 15.42 -6.61 6.32
C ARG A 6 14.43 -7.03 5.25
N ASN A 7 14.95 -7.50 4.12
CA ASN A 7 14.14 -7.98 3.02
C ASN A 7 13.31 -9.18 3.50
N TYR A 8 12.00 -9.04 3.49
CA TYR A 8 11.12 -10.19 3.50
C TYR A 8 11.31 -10.95 2.17
N PRO A 9 11.15 -12.29 2.16
CA PRO A 9 11.22 -13.07 0.92
C PRO A 9 10.12 -12.70 -0.09
N THR A 10 9.18 -11.85 0.32
CA THR A 10 8.09 -11.29 -0.49
C THR A 10 8.42 -9.93 -1.10
N ASP A 11 9.51 -9.29 -0.67
CA ASP A 11 9.86 -7.95 -1.13
C ASP A 11 10.33 -7.96 -2.58
N LEU A 12 10.07 -6.84 -3.26
CA LEU A 12 10.47 -6.65 -4.64
C LEU A 12 11.94 -6.28 -4.74
N ASP A 13 12.61 -6.95 -5.68
CA ASP A 13 13.92 -6.53 -6.17
C ASP A 13 13.81 -5.17 -6.89
N ASP A 14 14.92 -4.46 -7.00
CA ASP A 14 14.99 -3.16 -7.67
C ASP A 14 14.59 -3.28 -9.14
N ASP A 15 15.02 -4.32 -9.85
CA ASP A 15 14.65 -4.55 -11.25
C ASP A 15 13.14 -4.78 -11.42
N GLN A 16 12.55 -5.55 -10.51
CA GLN A 16 11.10 -5.76 -10.48
C GLN A 16 10.37 -4.47 -10.17
N TRP A 17 10.89 -3.68 -9.24
CA TRP A 17 10.34 -2.38 -8.89
C TRP A 17 10.35 -1.42 -10.08
N PHE A 18 11.46 -1.29 -10.81
CA PHE A 18 11.55 -0.43 -12.00
C PHE A 18 10.56 -0.82 -13.10
N THR A 19 10.28 -2.12 -13.23
CA THR A 19 9.29 -2.61 -14.19
C THR A 19 7.86 -2.18 -13.83
N ILE A 20 7.51 -2.19 -12.54
CA ILE A 20 6.14 -1.91 -12.09
C ILE A 20 5.88 -0.45 -11.70
N ALA A 21 6.91 0.29 -11.27
CA ALA A 21 6.82 1.68 -10.84
C ALA A 21 6.07 2.59 -11.81
N PRO A 22 6.25 2.52 -13.15
CA PRO A 22 5.55 3.41 -14.09
C PRO A 22 4.03 3.15 -14.17
N LEU A 23 3.54 2.01 -13.68
CA LEU A 23 2.11 1.67 -13.70
C LEU A 23 1.37 2.14 -12.47
N ILE A 24 2.11 2.54 -11.43
CA ILE A 24 1.52 3.09 -10.23
C ILE A 24 1.00 4.48 -10.60
N PRO A 25 -0.32 4.71 -10.55
CA PRO A 25 -0.89 5.99 -10.96
C PRO A 25 -0.24 7.10 -10.14
N PRO A 26 0.06 8.28 -10.69
CA PRO A 26 0.64 9.38 -9.92
C PRO A 26 -0.30 9.82 -8.78
N GLY A 27 0.27 10.42 -7.73
CA GLY A 27 -0.51 11.00 -6.63
C GLY A 27 -1.54 11.98 -7.16
N LYS A 28 -2.73 12.02 -6.55
CA LYS A 28 -3.69 13.07 -6.87
C LYS A 28 -3.01 14.43 -6.69
N PRO A 29 -3.09 15.35 -7.67
CA PRO A 29 -2.44 16.66 -7.58
C PRO A 29 -3.12 17.60 -6.56
N LEU A 30 -4.37 17.32 -6.15
CA LEU A 30 -5.07 18.04 -5.09
C LEU A 30 -4.78 17.40 -3.72
N GLY A 31 -3.73 17.86 -3.06
CA GLY A 31 -3.39 17.47 -1.67
C GLY A 31 -1.90 17.59 -1.35
N CYS A 32 -1.55 17.45 -0.07
CA CYS A 32 -0.16 17.22 0.35
C CYS A 32 0.33 15.97 -0.40
N GLY A 33 1.42 16.11 -1.17
CA GLY A 33 1.94 15.06 -2.03
C GLY A 33 2.15 13.73 -1.29
N ARG A 34 2.28 12.63 -2.03
CA ARG A 34 2.46 11.30 -1.42
C ARG A 34 3.74 11.25 -0.57
N THR A 35 3.59 11.30 0.75
CA THR A 35 4.71 11.12 1.69
C THR A 35 5.12 9.65 1.85
N THR A 36 4.21 8.72 1.54
CA THR A 36 4.46 7.28 1.71
C THR A 36 5.21 6.69 0.51
N SER A 37 6.28 5.94 0.77
CA SER A 37 7.01 5.18 -0.24
C SER A 37 6.11 4.13 -0.90
N MET A 38 5.86 4.25 -2.20
CA MET A 38 5.01 3.31 -2.95
C MET A 38 5.58 1.89 -2.96
N ARG A 39 6.92 1.74 -2.98
CA ARG A 39 7.58 0.43 -2.86
C ARG A 39 7.22 -0.27 -1.55
N ALA A 40 7.21 0.47 -0.44
CA ALA A 40 6.84 -0.06 0.87
C ALA A 40 5.35 -0.46 0.91
N VAL A 41 4.47 0.26 0.21
CA VAL A 41 3.05 -0.10 0.09
C VAL A 41 2.90 -1.40 -0.70
N VAL A 42 3.55 -1.52 -1.86
CA VAL A 42 3.49 -2.75 -2.67
C VAL A 42 4.05 -3.93 -1.91
N ASN A 43 5.23 -3.79 -1.29
CA ASN A 43 5.83 -4.84 -0.45
C ASN A 43 4.91 -5.26 0.70
N ALA A 44 4.25 -4.31 1.37
CA ALA A 44 3.28 -4.61 2.43
C ALA A 44 2.08 -5.41 1.92
N ILE A 45 1.56 -5.08 0.73
CA ILE A 45 0.47 -5.84 0.10
C ILE A 45 0.96 -7.25 -0.24
N LEU A 46 2.11 -7.40 -0.90
CA LEU A 46 2.70 -8.69 -1.24
C LEU A 46 2.93 -9.57 0.00
N TYR A 47 3.49 -8.99 1.06
CA TYR A 47 3.72 -9.67 2.33
C TYR A 47 2.41 -10.20 2.91
N ARG A 48 1.38 -9.35 3.00
CA ARG A 48 0.06 -9.76 3.52
C ARG A 48 -0.57 -10.85 2.65
N GLN A 49 -0.43 -10.75 1.33
CA GLN A 49 -1.00 -11.73 0.40
C GLN A 49 -0.35 -13.11 0.53
N ARG A 50 0.97 -13.14 0.76
CA ARG A 50 1.71 -14.38 0.97
C ARG A 50 1.49 -14.97 2.36
N SER A 51 1.56 -14.14 3.41
CA SER A 51 1.40 -14.58 4.81
C SER A 51 -0.05 -14.89 5.17
N GLY A 52 -1.01 -14.24 4.50
CA GLY A 52 -2.43 -14.34 4.82
C GLY A 52 -2.82 -13.69 6.14
N CYS A 53 -1.94 -12.88 6.75
CA CYS A 53 -2.19 -12.25 8.05
C CYS A 53 -3.33 -11.21 7.96
N PRO A 54 -4.09 -11.01 9.06
CA PRO A 54 -5.05 -9.92 9.13
C PRO A 54 -4.32 -8.57 9.07
N TRP A 55 -4.95 -7.54 8.50
CA TRP A 55 -4.35 -6.22 8.30
C TRP A 55 -3.80 -5.59 9.59
N ARG A 56 -4.44 -5.86 10.74
CA ARG A 56 -4.02 -5.35 12.05
C ARG A 56 -2.73 -5.98 12.58
N MET A 57 -2.30 -7.10 12.00
CA MET A 57 -1.07 -7.82 12.35
C MET A 57 0.07 -7.53 11.38
N LEU A 58 -0.08 -6.55 10.49
CA LEU A 58 0.99 -6.15 9.59
C LEU A 58 2.22 -5.71 10.42
N PRO A 59 3.44 -6.17 10.08
CA PRO A 59 4.66 -5.76 10.76
C PRO A 59 4.82 -4.24 10.80
N ARG A 60 5.42 -3.74 11.88
CA ARG A 60 5.64 -2.29 12.10
C ARG A 60 6.67 -1.68 11.14
N ASP A 61 7.44 -2.53 10.45
CA ASP A 61 8.40 -2.12 9.43
C ASP A 61 7.69 -1.57 8.17
N PHE A 62 6.42 -1.92 7.97
CA PHE A 62 5.62 -1.43 6.87
C PHE A 62 4.86 -0.14 7.23
N PRO A 63 4.49 0.67 6.22
CA PRO A 63 3.59 1.80 6.43
C PRO A 63 2.30 1.34 7.11
N HIS A 64 1.72 2.24 7.91
CA HIS A 64 0.56 1.93 8.73
C HIS A 64 -0.54 1.24 7.92
N TRP A 65 -1.06 0.12 8.44
CA TRP A 65 -1.93 -0.80 7.69
C TRP A 65 -3.15 -0.13 7.07
N ARG A 66 -3.69 0.94 7.67
CA ARG A 66 -4.83 1.71 7.10
C ARG A 66 -4.47 2.37 5.78
N THR A 67 -3.26 2.92 5.69
CA THR A 67 -2.73 3.55 4.48
C THR A 67 -2.58 2.49 3.39
N VAL A 68 -1.94 1.37 3.71
CA VAL A 68 -1.76 0.24 2.78
C VAL A 68 -3.11 -0.31 2.29
N TYR A 69 -4.06 -0.48 3.21
CA TYR A 69 -5.41 -0.94 2.88
C TYR A 69 -6.14 0.02 1.93
N GLY A 70 -6.03 1.34 2.15
CA GLY A 70 -6.60 2.34 1.27
C GLY A 70 -6.06 2.23 -0.17
N TYR A 71 -4.74 2.12 -0.33
CA TYR A 71 -4.12 1.91 -1.63
C TYR A 71 -4.52 0.58 -2.27
N CYS A 72 -4.52 -0.52 -1.49
CA CYS A 72 -4.92 -1.83 -1.97
C CYS A 72 -6.35 -1.79 -2.53
N ARG A 73 -7.30 -1.19 -1.80
CA ARG A 73 -8.70 -1.12 -2.23
C ARG A 73 -8.88 -0.22 -3.46
N GLN A 74 -8.17 0.91 -3.52
CA GLN A 74 -8.19 1.79 -4.68
C GLN A 74 -7.67 1.08 -5.94
N TRP A 75 -6.52 0.40 -5.84
CA TRP A 75 -5.90 -0.29 -6.98
C TRP A 75 -6.64 -1.55 -7.42
N GLU A 76 -7.40 -2.20 -6.53
CA GLU A 76 -8.33 -3.25 -6.93
C GLU A 76 -9.50 -2.69 -7.74
N HIS A 77 -10.07 -1.58 -7.30
CA HIS A 77 -11.18 -0.92 -8.01
C HIS A 77 -10.74 -0.40 -9.37
N ASP A 78 -9.56 0.22 -9.45
CA ASP A 78 -9.02 0.80 -10.68
C ASP A 78 -8.38 -0.25 -11.60
N GLY A 79 -8.25 -1.50 -11.15
CA GLY A 79 -7.62 -2.59 -11.91
C GLY A 79 -6.09 -2.52 -12.00
N THR A 80 -5.47 -1.48 -11.44
CA THR A 80 -4.01 -1.34 -11.35
C THR A 80 -3.37 -2.56 -10.69
N TRP A 81 -3.96 -3.07 -9.60
CA TRP A 81 -3.42 -4.25 -8.91
C TRP A 81 -3.37 -5.49 -9.81
N ARG A 82 -4.36 -5.65 -10.70
CA ARG A 82 -4.39 -6.75 -11.67
C ARG A 82 -3.27 -6.63 -12.70
N GLN A 83 -2.94 -5.42 -13.14
CA GLN A 83 -1.83 -5.18 -14.07
C GLN A 83 -0.48 -5.44 -13.38
N LEU A 84 -0.31 -4.95 -12.15
CA LEU A 84 0.89 -5.18 -11.35
C LEU A 84 1.13 -6.68 -11.11
N ALA A 85 0.10 -7.40 -10.66
CA ALA A 85 0.19 -8.84 -10.39
C ALA A 85 0.49 -9.67 -11.66
N ALA A 86 0.01 -9.24 -12.83
CA ALA A 86 0.31 -9.89 -14.10
C ALA A 86 1.79 -9.73 -14.47
N LEU A 87 2.36 -8.53 -14.31
CA LEU A 87 3.75 -8.25 -14.66
C LEU A 87 4.75 -8.89 -13.70
N LEU A 88 4.39 -9.01 -12.42
CA LEU A 88 5.19 -9.76 -11.45
C LEU A 88 5.11 -11.27 -11.67
N GLY A 89 4.27 -11.76 -12.60
CA GLY A 89 4.06 -13.20 -12.83
C GLY A 89 3.35 -13.89 -11.67
N ARG A 90 2.55 -13.15 -10.89
CA ARG A 90 1.89 -13.64 -9.66
C ARG A 90 0.36 -13.62 -9.74
N PRO A 91 -0.27 -14.34 -10.68
CA PRO A 91 -1.73 -14.36 -10.81
C PRO A 91 -2.42 -15.01 -9.59
N ALA A 92 -1.72 -15.87 -8.84
CA ALA A 92 -2.24 -16.49 -7.62
C ALA A 92 -2.49 -15.45 -6.51
N GLU A 93 -1.63 -14.43 -6.40
CA GLU A 93 -1.77 -13.38 -5.39
C GLU A 93 -2.96 -12.47 -5.70
N LEU A 94 -3.28 -12.25 -6.98
CA LEU A 94 -4.50 -11.55 -7.40
C LEU A 94 -5.77 -12.31 -6.97
N ARG A 95 -5.81 -13.63 -7.19
CA ARG A 95 -6.96 -14.47 -6.79
C ARG A 95 -7.14 -14.46 -5.27
N ALA A 96 -6.04 -14.60 -4.53
CA ALA A 96 -6.05 -14.52 -3.08
C ALA A 96 -6.53 -13.14 -2.59
N ASN A 97 -6.20 -12.06 -3.28
CA ASN A 97 -6.59 -10.70 -2.87
C ASN A 97 -8.09 -10.54 -2.97
N ARG A 98 -8.65 -10.88 -4.14
CA ARG A 98 -10.08 -10.78 -4.40
C ARG A 98 -10.91 -11.61 -3.42
N ALA A 99 -10.47 -12.82 -3.09
CA ALA A 99 -11.12 -13.66 -2.08
C ALA A 99 -11.09 -13.01 -0.68
N ARG A 100 -9.95 -12.42 -0.30
CA ARG A 100 -9.74 -11.83 1.04
C ARG A 100 -10.40 -10.46 1.19
N VAL A 101 -10.43 -9.63 0.14
CA VAL A 101 -11.13 -8.34 0.16
C VAL A 101 -12.63 -8.56 0.13
N SER A 102 -13.12 -9.55 -0.64
CA SER A 102 -14.54 -9.93 -0.61
C SER A 102 -14.97 -10.49 0.74
N SER A 103 -14.09 -11.15 1.50
CA SER A 103 -14.36 -11.60 2.87
C SER A 103 -14.24 -10.48 3.93
N ALA A 104 -13.75 -9.29 3.56
CA ALA A 104 -13.52 -8.17 4.48
C ALA A 104 -14.63 -7.10 4.45
N VAL A 105 -15.72 -7.33 3.71
CA VAL A 105 -16.80 -6.34 3.51
C VAL A 105 -17.76 -6.18 4.70
N ASP A 106 -17.67 -7.00 5.75
CA ASP A 106 -18.53 -6.91 6.94
C ASP A 106 -17.95 -6.12 8.13
N ALA A 107 -16.81 -5.44 7.98
CA ALA A 107 -16.30 -4.57 9.02
C ALA A 107 -16.65 -3.10 8.70
N PRO A 108 -17.52 -2.43 9.49
CA PRO A 108 -17.82 -1.02 9.25
C PRO A 108 -16.56 -0.19 9.45
N LEU A 109 -16.08 0.37 8.34
CA LEU A 109 -15.05 1.40 8.35
C LEU A 109 -15.72 2.68 8.87
N LYS A 110 -15.46 3.05 10.14
CA LYS A 110 -15.65 4.45 10.55
C LYS A 110 -14.89 5.33 9.56
N PRO A 111 -15.50 6.41 9.04
CA PRO A 111 -14.79 7.31 8.14
C PRO A 111 -13.53 7.78 8.86
N ALA A 112 -12.37 7.56 8.23
CA ALA A 112 -11.15 8.18 8.65
C ALA A 112 -11.31 9.68 8.41
N ALA A 113 -11.66 10.41 9.46
CA ALA A 113 -11.51 11.85 9.50
C ALA A 113 -10.07 12.14 9.10
N ALA A 114 -9.90 12.85 7.99
CA ALA A 114 -8.68 13.57 7.72
C ALA A 114 -8.52 14.56 8.88
N GLU A 115 -7.60 14.29 9.81
CA GLU A 115 -7.20 15.31 10.75
C GLU A 115 -6.50 16.41 9.93
N PRO A 116 -7.00 17.66 9.96
CA PRO A 116 -6.30 18.74 9.29
C PRO A 116 -4.93 18.91 9.95
N CYS A 117 -3.87 18.96 9.13
CA CYS A 117 -2.55 19.41 9.59
C CYS A 117 -2.73 20.74 10.33
N ASN A 118 -2.52 20.72 11.64
CA ASN A 118 -2.42 21.92 12.44
C ASN A 118 -1.11 22.63 12.10
N MET A 119 -1.11 23.45 11.06
CA MET A 119 -0.12 24.51 10.91
C MET A 119 -0.32 25.49 12.07
N THR A 120 0.40 25.30 13.16
CA THR A 120 0.63 26.36 14.14
C THR A 120 1.52 27.42 13.48
N LEU A 121 0.90 28.42 12.86
CA LEU A 121 1.57 29.70 12.63
C LEU A 121 1.87 30.30 14.02
N LYS A 122 3.14 30.27 14.42
CA LYS A 122 3.64 31.18 15.45
C LYS A 122 3.66 32.59 14.85
N ALA A 123 2.86 33.46 15.42
CA ALA A 123 3.01 34.90 15.28
C ALA A 123 4.40 35.32 15.83
N ILE A 124 5.13 36.06 15.02
CA ILE A 124 6.28 36.90 15.38
C ILE A 124 5.83 38.24 14.80
N GLY A 125 5.38 39.19 15.63
CA GLY A 125 6.25 40.06 16.42
C GLY A 125 6.37 41.36 15.66
#